data_AF-A0A957WWH6-F1
#
_entry.id   AF-A0A957WWH6-F1
#
_cell.length_a   1.000
_cell.length_b   1.000
_cell.length_c   1.000
_cell.angle_alpha   90.00
_cell.angle_beta   90.00
_cell.angle_gamma   90.00
#
_symmetry.space_group_name_H-M   'P 1'
#
loop_
_entity.id
_entity.type
_entity.pdbx_description
1 polymer ?
#
loop_
_entity_poly.entity_id
_entity_poly.type
_entity_poly.pdbx_seq_one_letter_code
_entity_poly.pdbx_strand_id
1 'polypeptide(L)' 'MQHTLIAWMRDKPGVLNRVAGLLRRRNFNIDSLQVGHSEKPGISRMTFVVNGDEHMTDQVIK' A
#
# COMPACT_ATOMS: atom_id res chain seq x y z
N MET A 1 -6.85 -8.97 -12.10
CA MET A 1 -5.75 -8.33 -12.87
C MET A 1 -4.70 -7.82 -11.90
N GLN A 2 -3.49 -7.49 -12.37
CA GLN A 2 -2.48 -6.84 -11.52
C GLN A 2 -2.74 -5.34 -11.43
N HIS A 3 -2.73 -4.80 -10.22
CA HIS A 3 -2.89 -3.37 -9.96
C HIS A 3 -1.70 -2.85 -9.17
N THR A 4 -1.12 -1.75 -9.63
CA THR A 4 -0.06 -1.04 -8.90
C THR A 4 -0.68 0.13 -8.13
N LEU A 5 -0.42 0.17 -6.84
CA LEU A 5 -0.93 1.19 -5.92
C LEU A 5 0.25 1.94 -5.30
N ILE A 6 0.11 3.26 -5.22
CA ILE A 6 1.10 4.16 -4.62
C ILE A 6 0.42 4.93 -3.49
N ALA A 7 0.99 4.86 -2.29
CA ALA A 7 0.50 5.56 -1.12
C ALA A 7 1.60 6.42 -0.50
N TRP A 8 1.23 7.64 -0.08
CA TRP A 8 2.05 8.47 0.78
C TRP A 8 1.62 8.25 2.22
N MET A 9 2.59 8.02 3.09
CA MET A 9 2.35 7.68 4.47
C MET A 9 3.33 8.38 5.39
N ARG A 10 2.97 8.54 6.67
CA ARG A 10 3.90 9.11 7.65
C ARG A 10 5.04 8.13 7.90
N ASP A 11 6.25 8.67 7.94
CA ASP A 11 7.46 7.91 8.27
C ASP A 11 7.54 7.72 9.80
N LYS A 12 6.81 6.72 10.29
CA LYS A 12 6.77 6.35 11.71
C LYS A 12 6.76 4.83 11.88
N PRO A 13 7.36 4.31 12.97
CA PRO A 13 7.29 2.89 13.29
C PRO A 13 5.85 2.36 13.29
N GLY A 14 5.66 1.17 12.72
CA GLY A 14 4.36 0.49 12.68
C GLY A 14 3.41 0.89 11.54
N VAL A 15 3.71 1.94 10.77
CA VAL A 15 2.86 2.34 9.64
C VAL A 15 2.87 1.28 8.54
N LEU A 16 4.02 0.68 8.23
CA LEU A 16 4.12 -0.46 7.30
C LEU A 16 3.21 -1.62 7.71
N ASN A 17 3.30 -2.06 8.98
CA ASN A 17 2.48 -3.15 9.50
C ASN A 17 0.98 -2.82 9.44
N ARG A 18 0.61 -1.56 9.68
CA ARG A 18 -0.78 -1.13 9.56
C ARG A 18 -1.31 -1.25 8.13
N VAL A 19 -0.52 -0.84 7.13
CA VAL A 19 -0.90 -0.94 5.71
C VAL A 19 -0.95 -2.40 5.25
N ALA A 20 0.08 -3.18 5.54
CA ALA A 20 0.11 -4.61 5.21
C ALA A 20 -1.07 -5.36 5.88
N GLY A 21 -1.38 -5.04 7.13
CA GLY A 21 -2.52 -5.60 7.85
C GLY A 21 -3.88 -5.22 7.24
N LEU A 22 -4.04 -4.00 6.71
CA LEU A 22 -5.25 -3.60 5.97
C LEU A 22 -5.42 -4.41 4.69
N LEU A 23 -4.34 -4.59 3.92
CA LEU A 23 -4.37 -5.38 2.69
C LEU A 23 -4.71 -6.84 2.98
N ARG A 24 -4.08 -7.43 4.01
CA ARG A 24 -4.38 -8.79 4.46
C ARG A 24 -5.84 -8.95 4.89
N ARG A 25 -6.40 -8.02 5.67
CA ARG A 25 -7.80 -8.09 6.13
C ARG A 25 -8.82 -8.04 4.99
N ARG A 26 -8.48 -7.39 3.89
CA ARG A 26 -9.30 -7.34 2.67
C ARG A 26 -9.01 -8.49 1.70
N ASN A 27 -8.23 -9.48 2.14
CA ASN A 27 -7.86 -10.66 1.37
C ASN A 27 -7.12 -10.36 0.06
N PHE A 28 -6.32 -9.29 0.03
CA PHE A 28 -5.44 -9.00 -1.10
C PHE A 28 -4.17 -9.85 -1.02
N ASN A 29 -3.81 -10.46 -2.15
CA ASN A 29 -2.48 -11.03 -2.32
C ASN A 29 -1.52 -9.94 -2.81
N ILE A 30 -0.40 -9.77 -2.11
CA ILE A 30 0.62 -8.77 -2.44
C ILE A 30 1.71 -9.49 -3.24
N ASP A 31 1.86 -9.11 -4.50
CA ASP A 31 2.91 -9.65 -5.38
C ASP A 31 4.25 -8.96 -5.11
N SER A 32 4.22 -7.64 -4.90
CA SER A 32 5.41 -6.87 -4.54
C SER A 32 5.06 -5.69 -3.64
N LEU A 33 6.01 -5.31 -2.80
CA LEU A 33 5.91 -4.15 -1.92
C LEU A 33 7.28 -3.50 -1.78
N GLN A 34 7.34 -2.19 -2.00
CA GLN A 34 8.52 -1.35 -1.84
C GLN A 34 8.18 -0.14 -0.98
N VAL A 35 9.06 0.22 -0.07
CA VAL A 35 8.95 1.43 0.76
C VAL A 35 10.25 2.21 0.67
N GLY A 36 10.14 3.53 0.55
CA GLY A 36 11.26 4.44 0.65
C GLY A 36 10.84 5.81 1.17
N HIS A 37 11.81 6.63 1.55
CA HIS A 37 11.55 8.04 1.86
C HIS A 37 11.06 8.77 0.60
N SER A 38 10.12 9.70 0.78
CA SER A 38 9.71 10.60 -0.31
C SER A 38 10.56 11.87 -0.30
N GLU A 39 10.31 12.76 -1.26
CA GLU A 39 10.90 14.09 -1.34
C GLU A 39 10.53 15.00 -0.15
N LYS A 40 9.55 14.61 0.67
CA LYS A 40 9.11 15.37 1.84
C LYS A 40 9.60 14.70 3.13
N PRO A 41 10.38 15.39 3.99
CA PRO A 41 10.78 14.86 5.28
C PRO A 41 9.58 14.39 6.12
N GLY A 42 9.72 13.22 6.74
CA GLY A 42 8.66 12.63 7.56
C GLY A 42 7.53 11.95 6.77
N ILE A 43 7.65 11.87 5.44
CA ILE A 43 6.74 11.13 4.57
C ILE A 43 7.52 10.04 3.84
N SER A 44 6.95 8.85 3.79
CA SER A 44 7.43 7.72 2.99
C SER A 44 6.48 7.48 1.83
N ARG A 45 7.05 7.04 0.70
CA ARG A 45 6.29 6.52 -0.44
C ARG A 45 6.32 5.00 -0.39
N MET A 46 5.14 4.40 -0.42
CA MET A 46 4.97 2.96 -0.52
C MET A 46 4.34 2.62 -1.87
N THR A 47 4.95 1.69 -2.59
CA THR A 47 4.45 1.15 -3.84
C THR A 47 4.19 -0.33 -3.63
N PHE A 48 3.01 -0.82 -4.02
CA PHE A 48 2.68 -2.24 -3.91
C PHE A 48 1.88 -2.69 -5.12
N VAL A 49 2.15 -3.92 -5.55
CA VAL A 49 1.43 -4.60 -6.62
C VAL A 49 0.54 -5.66 -5.99
N VAL A 50 -0.74 -5.63 -6.32
CA VAL A 50 -1.74 -6.58 -5.82
C VAL A 50 -2.48 -7.25 -6.96
N ASN A 51 -2.89 -8.48 -6.73
CA ASN A 51 -3.81 -9.21 -7.60
C ASN A 51 -5.25 -9.08 -7.05
N GLY A 52 -6.16 -8.50 -7.83
CA GLY A 52 -7.56 -8.31 -7.45
C GLY A 52 -8.48 -7.96 -8.63
N ASP A 53 -9.78 -7.89 -8.38
CA ASP A 53 -10.80 -7.43 -9.34
C ASP A 53 -10.94 -5.90 -9.35
N GLU A 54 -11.42 -5.32 -10.45
CA GLU A 54 -11.58 -3.85 -10.64
C GLU A 54 -12.40 -3.17 -9.54
N HIS A 55 -13.38 -3.86 -8.95
CA HIS A 55 -14.17 -3.37 -7.81
C HIS A 55 -13.35 -3.18 -6.52
N MET A 56 -12.14 -3.75 -6.46
CA MET A 56 -11.30 -3.76 -5.28
C MET A 56 -10.32 -2.57 -5.23
N THR A 57 -9.95 -2.00 -6.37
CA THR A 57 -9.07 -0.81 -6.45
C THR A 57 -9.69 0.43 -5.81
N ASP A 58 -11.00 0.63 -5.96
CA ASP A 58 -11.74 1.75 -5.34
C ASP A 58 -11.74 1.68 -3.80
N GLN A 59 -11.62 0.48 -3.24
CA GLN A 59 -11.64 0.27 -1.79
C GLN A 59 -10.32 0.57 -1.08
N VAL A 60 -9.20 0.64 -1.82
CA VAL A 60 -7.89 0.98 -1.26
C VAL A 60 -7.62 2.49 -1.30
N ILE A 61 -8.33 3.21 -2.18
CA ILE A 61 -8.17 4.65 -2.41
C ILE A 61 -9.06 5.50 -1.47
N LYS A 62 -10.10 4.93 -0.86
CA LYS A 62 -10.94 5.57 0.18
C LYS A 62 -10.49 5.21 1.60
#